data_AF-A0A094CH97-F1
#
_entry.id   AF-A0A094CH97-F1
#
_cell.length_a   1.000
_cell.length_b   1.000
_cell.length_c   1.000
_cell.angle_alpha   90.00
_cell.angle_beta   90.00
_cell.angle_gamma   90.00
#
_symmetry.space_group_name_H-M   'P 1'
#
loop_
_entity.id
_entity.type
_entity.pdbx_description
1 polymer ?
#
loop_
_entity_poly.entity_id
_entity_poly.type
_entity_poly.pdbx_seq_one_letter_code
_entity_poly.pdbx_strand_id
1 'polypeptide(L)'
;MLATGLAALLFLAFFAGHAAHAAELDSILPDDHNHERLLDTFVSAQGEGEGDAEDMIYQAEFVGAGEELHARQALMRPLPVLNNVATKYNVDQGKTIYFEFANETLWGPHAPDGSGSTGLPSVGLSRRWQDWRREVEAANTDGEDEESLQKRANATRTVYITLNTCLQPSNVNGLDQPPPQLTMYVGDNQTALGPNKPADGQRIMAAELGFANLTIEASSSVYIAVTGPKTTEYEGIYSVEIGASIDAPFHAYTGDAADLFFIDSDSTSALLATKNLTLDDPTTSVYKKWMQLSPPPYVIFANNQNQTWISGLSRSYCGLESYAQIAGTKDGLRTDMVKSSMTNVTLGGYPKQQFYFQGLNASSQYYGILALPGNATEGTPGGGGRIWKKMEFSTQTDGNCAVLFNLTFCSDVSYAAPGNPTTFPTVSALAAFYDNAARSAYANFAKALQQIPCEIPSTGQYSLVRTCADCAAAYKAWLCSVTIPRCQDYSRVDPWLQPRNVVQAFPNSSTLLDKEFLTASQEILYLNSSRNPAIDEVVKPGPCPAAMGFQCPGPGGEGYRNAYGRRPNGSLSEEGQIT
;
A
#
# COMPACT_ATOMS: atom_id res chain seq x y z
N MET A 1 25.16 -16.02 58.94
CA MET A 1 26.10 -14.97 58.50
C MET A 1 26.88 -15.31 57.22
N LEU A 2 26.79 -16.54 56.66
CA LEU A 2 27.39 -16.88 55.36
C LEU A 2 26.48 -16.60 54.15
N ALA A 3 25.15 -16.65 54.34
CA ALA A 3 24.18 -16.42 53.26
C ALA A 3 24.07 -14.95 52.80
N THR A 4 24.32 -13.99 53.71
CA THR A 4 24.29 -12.55 53.40
C THR A 4 25.53 -12.07 52.65
N GLY A 5 26.69 -12.70 52.88
CA GLY A 5 27.93 -12.38 52.15
C GLY A 5 27.89 -12.82 50.69
N LEU A 6 27.25 -13.97 50.40
CA LEU A 6 27.15 -14.49 49.04
C LEU A 6 26.21 -13.65 48.15
N ALA A 7 25.13 -13.11 48.73
CA ALA A 7 24.19 -12.24 48.03
C ALA A 7 24.81 -10.87 47.68
N ALA A 8 25.66 -10.32 48.54
CA ALA A 8 26.38 -9.07 48.26
C ALA A 8 27.43 -9.22 47.15
N LEU A 9 28.12 -10.37 47.10
CA LEU A 9 29.07 -10.70 46.04
C LEU A 9 28.40 -10.91 44.68
N LEU A 10 27.22 -11.55 44.67
CA LEU A 10 26.41 -11.72 43.45
C LEU A 10 25.85 -10.38 42.95
N PHE A 11 25.41 -9.49 43.86
CA PHE A 11 24.92 -8.17 43.48
C PHE A 11 26.04 -7.28 42.90
N LEU A 12 27.24 -7.29 43.49
CA LEU A 12 28.38 -6.53 42.95
C LEU A 12 28.88 -7.07 41.60
N ALA A 13 28.80 -8.38 41.36
CA ALA A 13 29.21 -8.97 40.08
C ALA A 13 28.25 -8.66 38.91
N PHE A 14 26.95 -8.52 39.18
CA PHE A 14 25.96 -8.23 38.13
C PHE A 14 25.84 -6.74 37.79
N PHE A 15 26.21 -5.82 38.69
CA PHE A 15 26.07 -4.38 38.49
C PHE A 15 27.38 -3.62 38.20
N ALA A 16 28.55 -4.28 38.29
CA ALA A 16 29.85 -3.64 38.00
C ALA A 16 30.11 -3.32 36.50
N GLY A 17 29.24 -3.77 35.59
CA GLY A 17 29.41 -3.57 34.13
C GLY A 17 28.84 -2.27 33.56
N HIS A 18 28.18 -1.42 34.36
CA HIS A 18 27.55 -0.17 33.87
C HIS A 18 28.29 1.11 34.30
N ALA A 19 29.55 1.01 34.70
CA ALA A 19 30.35 2.15 35.12
C ALA A 19 31.71 2.19 34.40
N ALA A 20 31.71 2.55 33.11
CA ALA A 20 32.90 3.03 32.40
C ALA A 20 32.53 3.68 31.05
N HIS A 21 32.16 4.97 31.07
CA HIS A 21 32.61 6.00 30.11
C HIS A 21 31.97 7.35 30.48
N ALA A 22 32.55 8.00 31.47
CA ALA A 22 32.52 9.44 31.63
C ALA A 22 33.79 9.80 32.40
N ALA A 23 34.81 10.27 31.68
CA ALA A 23 35.96 10.93 32.26
C ALA A 23 36.18 12.21 31.46
N GLU A 24 36.24 13.29 32.21
CA GLU A 24 36.14 14.71 31.89
C GLU A 24 37.45 15.34 31.39
N LEU A 25 37.37 16.66 31.19
CA LEU A 25 38.38 17.73 31.09
C LEU A 25 38.76 18.15 29.66
N ASP A 26 38.79 19.44 29.29
CA ASP A 26 38.55 20.67 30.05
C ASP A 26 38.29 21.83 29.07
N SER A 27 37.44 22.75 29.48
CA SER A 27 37.14 24.02 28.80
C SER A 27 38.09 25.12 29.27
N ILE A 28 38.91 25.68 28.37
CA ILE A 28 39.63 26.94 28.59
C ILE A 28 39.47 27.84 27.35
N LEU A 29 38.78 28.97 27.57
CA LEU A 29 38.64 30.16 26.71
C LEU A 29 39.98 30.92 26.56
N PRO A 30 40.16 31.80 25.55
CA PRO A 30 39.80 33.22 25.73
C PRO A 30 39.20 33.95 24.51
N ASP A 31 38.29 34.86 24.86
CA ASP A 31 37.93 36.18 24.30
C ASP A 31 38.41 36.59 22.89
N ASP A 32 37.46 37.02 22.06
CA ASP A 32 37.55 38.33 21.40
C ASP A 32 36.15 38.92 21.16
N HIS A 33 36.12 40.23 21.34
CA HIS A 33 35.05 41.15 21.62
C HIS A 33 34.20 41.47 20.39
N ASN A 34 32.88 41.59 20.56
CA ASN A 34 32.22 42.87 20.32
C ASN A 34 30.80 42.94 20.88
N HIS A 35 30.59 44.02 21.63
CA HIS A 35 29.35 44.59 22.17
C HIS A 35 28.34 44.95 21.06
N GLU A 36 27.04 45.17 21.26
CA GLU A 36 26.21 45.83 22.31
C GLU A 36 24.80 45.15 22.33
N ARG A 37 24.07 44.81 23.40
CA ARG A 37 23.49 45.50 24.60
C ARG A 37 22.69 46.77 24.22
N LEU A 38 21.37 46.88 24.39
CA LEU A 38 20.55 46.93 25.63
C LEU A 38 19.05 46.84 25.21
N LEU A 39 18.19 45.95 25.72
CA LEU A 39 17.38 46.07 26.96
C LEU A 39 16.84 47.47 27.28
N ASP A 40 15.52 47.65 27.27
CA ASP A 40 14.85 48.13 28.48
C ASP A 40 13.36 47.74 28.59
N THR A 41 12.92 47.58 29.83
CA THR A 41 11.64 47.01 30.28
C THR A 41 10.97 48.00 31.24
N PHE A 42 9.72 48.41 30.95
CA PHE A 42 8.65 48.91 31.85
C PHE A 42 8.90 50.12 32.79
N VAL A 43 8.05 51.17 32.67
CA VAL A 43 7.34 51.81 33.81
C VAL A 43 6.01 52.43 33.32
N SER A 44 4.95 52.26 34.12
CA SER A 44 3.62 52.90 34.02
C SER A 44 3.54 54.15 34.92
N ALA A 45 2.97 55.26 34.44
CA ALA A 45 2.37 56.31 35.29
C ALA A 45 1.57 57.36 34.45
N GLN A 46 0.24 57.18 34.45
CA GLN A 46 -0.80 58.16 34.84
C GLN A 46 -0.51 59.69 34.76
N GLY A 47 -1.28 60.39 33.92
CA GLY A 47 -2.12 61.55 34.32
C GLY A 47 -1.59 62.98 34.12
N GLU A 48 -2.49 63.84 33.59
CA GLU A 48 -2.48 65.33 33.56
C GLU A 48 -1.62 65.98 32.45
N GLY A 49 -2.05 66.93 31.62
CA GLY A 49 -3.29 67.68 31.44
C GLY A 49 -3.05 68.81 30.42
N GLU A 50 -4.08 69.14 29.62
CA GLU A 50 -4.32 70.37 28.83
C GLU A 50 -3.35 70.84 27.72
N GLY A 51 -3.91 71.04 26.51
CA GLY A 51 -3.42 72.06 25.56
C GLY A 51 -3.48 71.73 24.06
N ASP A 52 -4.69 71.68 23.48
CA ASP A 52 -5.11 71.96 22.09
C ASP A 52 -4.16 71.75 20.88
N ALA A 53 -4.51 70.80 20.00
CA ALA A 53 -4.50 70.99 18.53
C ALA A 53 -5.37 69.89 17.85
N GLU A 54 -6.18 70.32 16.89
CA GLU A 54 -7.23 69.55 16.19
C GLU A 54 -6.74 68.27 15.48
N ASP A 55 -7.39 67.14 15.74
CA ASP A 55 -7.23 65.90 14.95
C ASP A 55 -8.35 65.78 13.90
N MET A 56 -7.93 65.85 12.63
CA MET A 56 -8.73 65.53 11.45
C MET A 56 -9.00 64.03 11.37
N ILE A 57 -10.26 63.63 11.46
CA ILE A 57 -10.73 62.29 11.10
C ILE A 57 -10.94 62.28 9.57
N TYR A 58 -10.02 61.69 8.81
CA TYR A 58 -10.23 61.42 7.38
C TYR A 58 -10.66 59.97 7.17
N GLN A 59 -11.96 59.80 6.95
CA GLN A 59 -12.60 58.58 6.44
C GLN A 59 -12.42 58.55 4.91
N ALA A 60 -11.79 57.50 4.37
CA ALA A 60 -11.81 57.29 2.92
C ALA A 60 -13.08 56.51 2.53
N GLU A 61 -14.10 57.27 2.12
CA GLU A 61 -15.09 56.83 1.14
C GLU A 61 -14.38 56.49 -0.18
N PHE A 62 -14.67 55.32 -0.75
CA PHE A 62 -14.56 55.13 -2.20
C PHE A 62 -15.94 54.78 -2.73
N VAL A 63 -16.60 55.81 -3.25
CA VAL A 63 -17.83 55.77 -4.05
C VAL A 63 -17.51 55.15 -5.41
N GLY A 64 -18.42 54.31 -5.88
CA GLY A 64 -18.22 53.45 -7.05
C GLY A 64 -17.98 54.18 -8.37
N ALA A 65 -17.17 53.55 -9.21
CA ALA A 65 -17.37 53.54 -10.64
C ALA A 65 -17.71 52.10 -11.04
N GLY A 66 -18.96 51.91 -11.47
CA GLY A 66 -19.35 50.72 -12.20
C GLY A 66 -18.67 50.75 -13.56
N GLU A 67 -17.70 49.88 -13.75
CA GLU A 67 -17.33 49.36 -15.06
C GLU A 67 -17.23 47.85 -14.93
N GLU A 68 -18.02 47.16 -15.76
CA GLU A 68 -17.79 45.76 -16.09
C GLU A 68 -16.33 45.60 -16.53
N LEU A 69 -15.48 45.15 -15.61
CA LEU A 69 -14.22 44.54 -15.96
C LEU A 69 -14.54 43.20 -16.63
N HIS A 70 -14.90 43.27 -17.91
CA HIS A 70 -14.46 42.28 -18.86
C HIS A 70 -12.95 42.16 -18.67
N ALA A 71 -12.55 41.15 -17.92
CA ALA A 71 -11.16 40.81 -17.66
C ALA A 71 -10.46 40.59 -19.00
N ARG A 72 -9.86 41.67 -19.52
CA ARG A 72 -8.78 41.59 -20.49
C ARG A 72 -7.75 40.67 -19.86
N GLN A 73 -7.52 39.52 -20.50
CA GLN A 73 -6.46 38.57 -20.16
C GLN A 73 -5.14 39.34 -20.03
N ALA A 74 -4.78 39.69 -18.80
CA ALA A 74 -3.39 39.93 -18.47
C ALA A 74 -2.63 38.69 -18.90
N LEU A 75 -1.51 38.86 -19.62
CA LEU A 75 -0.55 37.81 -19.91
C LEU A 75 -0.19 37.15 -18.57
N MET A 76 -0.86 36.06 -18.20
CA MET A 76 -0.54 35.34 -16.96
C MET A 76 0.89 34.86 -17.10
N ARG A 77 1.76 35.40 -16.25
CA ARG A 77 3.12 34.90 -16.10
C ARG A 77 3.04 33.40 -15.76
N PRO A 78 3.78 32.53 -16.45
CA PRO A 78 3.78 31.11 -16.13
C PRO A 78 4.17 30.88 -14.66
N LEU A 79 3.52 29.92 -14.03
CA LEU A 79 3.82 29.51 -12.66
C LEU A 79 5.11 28.65 -12.64
N PRO A 80 6.04 28.86 -11.70
CA PRO A 80 7.28 28.11 -11.66
C PRO A 80 7.03 26.65 -11.27
N VAL A 81 7.72 25.73 -11.95
CA VAL A 81 7.83 24.32 -11.56
C VAL A 81 9.27 24.06 -11.15
N LEU A 82 9.46 23.53 -9.94
CA LEU A 82 10.79 23.24 -9.40
C LEU A 82 11.17 21.78 -9.67
N ASN A 83 12.47 21.50 -9.71
CA ASN A 83 12.97 20.14 -9.89
C ASN A 83 12.61 19.26 -8.70
N ASN A 84 11.96 18.11 -8.95
CA ASN A 84 11.55 17.13 -7.94
C ASN A 84 10.62 17.70 -6.85
N VAL A 85 9.78 18.66 -7.22
CA VAL A 85 8.72 19.20 -6.35
C VAL A 85 7.45 19.27 -7.17
N ALA A 86 6.32 19.00 -6.52
CA ALA A 86 5.03 19.25 -7.11
C ALA A 86 4.20 20.18 -6.24
N THR A 87 3.33 20.93 -6.91
CA THR A 87 2.41 21.87 -6.28
C THR A 87 1.02 21.64 -6.85
N LYS A 88 0.01 21.77 -6.00
CA LYS A 88 -1.39 21.58 -6.37
C LYS A 88 -1.99 22.88 -6.90
N TYR A 89 -2.70 22.78 -8.02
CA TYR A 89 -3.36 23.90 -8.69
C TYR A 89 -4.78 23.54 -9.09
N ASN A 90 -5.72 24.47 -8.87
CA ASN A 90 -7.10 24.33 -9.32
C ASN A 90 -7.24 24.82 -10.76
N VAL A 91 -7.81 23.99 -11.64
CA VAL A 91 -8.08 24.28 -13.05
C VAL A 91 -9.58 24.28 -13.28
N ASP A 92 -10.14 25.45 -13.58
CA ASP A 92 -11.54 25.58 -13.98
C ASP A 92 -11.81 24.92 -15.34
N GLN A 93 -13.02 24.45 -15.54
CA GLN A 93 -13.45 23.86 -16.81
C GLN A 93 -13.33 24.87 -17.97
N GLY A 94 -12.72 24.42 -19.07
CA GLY A 94 -12.45 25.25 -20.24
C GLY A 94 -11.34 26.30 -20.06
N LYS A 95 -10.65 26.31 -18.92
CA LYS A 95 -9.50 27.19 -18.67
C LYS A 95 -8.18 26.44 -18.84
N THR A 96 -7.14 27.21 -19.13
CA THR A 96 -5.77 26.75 -19.29
C THR A 96 -4.88 27.47 -18.28
N ILE A 97 -4.07 26.71 -17.55
CA ILE A 97 -3.02 27.25 -16.68
C ILE A 97 -1.66 27.00 -17.33
N TYR A 98 -0.74 27.96 -17.15
CA TYR A 98 0.58 27.96 -17.75
C TYR A 98 1.65 27.84 -16.67
N PHE A 99 2.66 27.03 -16.96
CA PHE A 99 3.78 26.72 -16.08
C PHE A 99 5.10 26.83 -16.83
N GLU A 100 6.18 27.11 -16.10
CA GLU A 100 7.55 27.17 -16.62
C GLU A 100 8.49 26.34 -15.72
N PHE A 101 9.19 25.41 -16.35
CA PHE A 101 10.39 24.78 -15.80
C PHE A 101 11.60 25.54 -16.33
N ALA A 102 12.20 26.37 -15.48
CA ALA A 102 13.17 27.36 -15.90
C ALA A 102 14.47 26.73 -16.41
N ASN A 103 15.17 27.45 -17.30
CA ASN A 103 16.49 27.06 -17.79
C ASN A 103 17.51 26.84 -16.65
N GLU A 104 17.43 27.65 -15.58
CA GLU A 104 18.28 27.50 -14.39
C GLU A 104 18.03 26.17 -13.67
N THR A 105 16.76 25.75 -13.56
CA THR A 105 16.39 24.45 -12.97
C THR A 105 16.76 23.29 -13.90
N LEU A 106 16.64 23.47 -15.22
CA LEU A 106 17.04 22.48 -16.23
C LEU A 106 18.52 22.16 -16.13
N TRP A 107 19.38 23.16 -15.96
CA TRP A 107 20.83 22.97 -15.86
C TRP A 107 21.34 22.84 -14.41
N GLY A 108 20.43 22.64 -13.45
CA GLY A 108 20.75 22.39 -12.06
C GLY A 108 21.48 21.05 -11.83
N PRO A 109 22.09 20.86 -10.65
CA PRO A 109 22.72 19.59 -10.31
C PRO A 109 21.69 18.45 -10.25
N HIS A 110 22.10 17.25 -10.67
CA HIS A 110 21.31 16.04 -10.41
C HIS A 110 21.22 15.75 -8.91
N ALA A 111 20.15 15.09 -8.51
CA ALA A 111 20.03 14.60 -7.14
C ALA A 111 21.11 13.53 -6.85
N PRO A 112 21.67 13.47 -5.63
CA PRO A 112 22.69 12.49 -5.27
C PRO A 112 22.25 11.05 -5.55
N ASP A 113 23.19 10.16 -5.84
CA ASP A 113 22.87 8.75 -6.05
C ASP A 113 22.21 8.13 -4.82
N GLY A 114 21.12 7.38 -5.05
CA GLY A 114 20.34 6.77 -3.97
C GLY A 114 19.36 7.70 -3.26
N SER A 115 19.28 8.99 -3.64
CA SER A 115 18.32 9.95 -3.08
C SER A 115 16.85 9.68 -3.44
N GLY A 116 16.55 8.77 -4.36
CA GLY A 116 15.19 8.50 -4.83
C GLY A 116 14.22 7.96 -3.75
N SER A 117 12.93 8.23 -3.94
CA SER A 117 11.84 8.15 -2.95
C SER A 117 11.55 6.83 -2.27
N THR A 118 12.28 5.75 -2.56
CA THR A 118 11.88 4.44 -2.05
C THR A 118 12.69 4.00 -0.83
N GLY A 119 14.00 4.31 -0.74
CA GLY A 119 14.86 3.83 0.36
C GLY A 119 14.77 2.31 0.61
N LEU A 120 14.25 1.55 -0.37
CA LEU A 120 13.86 0.15 -0.18
C LEU A 120 15.09 -0.76 -0.24
N PRO A 121 15.15 -1.84 0.56
CA PRO A 121 16.34 -2.69 0.69
C PRO A 121 16.84 -3.32 -0.62
N SER A 122 15.94 -3.53 -1.58
CA SER A 122 16.17 -3.78 -3.00
C SER A 122 14.80 -3.85 -3.67
N VAL A 123 14.60 -3.31 -4.87
CA VAL A 123 13.34 -3.48 -5.61
C VAL A 123 13.44 -4.75 -6.46
N GLY A 124 12.56 -5.73 -6.25
CA GLY A 124 12.53 -7.00 -7.00
C GLY A 124 12.48 -6.81 -8.52
N LEU A 125 12.76 -7.89 -9.28
CA LEU A 125 12.97 -7.88 -10.74
C LEU A 125 11.90 -7.13 -11.55
N SER A 126 10.63 -7.15 -11.10
CA SER A 126 9.48 -6.48 -11.74
C SER A 126 9.14 -5.10 -11.19
N ARG A 127 9.76 -4.70 -10.07
CA ARG A 127 9.55 -3.40 -9.38
C ARG A 127 10.76 -2.48 -9.51
N ARG A 128 11.84 -2.99 -10.10
CA ARG A 128 13.00 -2.20 -10.51
C ARG A 128 12.49 -1.00 -11.27
N TRP A 129 12.78 0.20 -10.79
CA TRP A 129 12.92 1.35 -11.67
C TRP A 129 13.85 0.84 -12.77
N GLN A 130 13.32 0.48 -13.94
CA GLN A 130 14.20 0.11 -15.05
C GLN A 130 15.22 1.23 -15.13
N ASP A 131 16.49 0.85 -15.09
CA ASP A 131 17.64 1.74 -15.05
C ASP A 131 17.59 2.68 -16.26
N TRP A 132 16.83 3.77 -16.18
CA TRP A 132 16.84 4.81 -17.21
C TRP A 132 18.23 5.44 -17.32
N ARG A 133 19.03 5.38 -16.24
CA ARG A 133 20.44 5.79 -16.25
C ARG A 133 21.34 4.85 -17.07
N ARG A 134 21.19 3.53 -16.98
CA ARG A 134 22.15 2.61 -17.64
C ARG A 134 22.03 2.58 -19.15
N GLU A 135 20.85 2.76 -19.73
CA GLU A 135 20.69 2.81 -21.19
C GLU A 135 21.17 4.14 -21.80
N VAL A 136 21.12 5.25 -21.03
CA VAL A 136 21.57 6.57 -21.50
C VAL A 136 23.08 6.76 -21.26
N GLU A 137 23.63 6.25 -20.16
CA GLU A 137 25.07 6.32 -19.87
C GLU A 137 25.90 5.35 -20.72
N ALA A 138 25.37 4.17 -21.07
CA ALA A 138 26.04 3.24 -21.99
C ALA A 138 26.16 3.79 -23.43
N ALA A 139 25.45 4.87 -23.76
CA ALA A 139 25.59 5.59 -25.03
C ALA A 139 26.56 6.80 -24.94
N ASN A 140 27.01 7.18 -23.74
CA ASN A 140 27.77 8.42 -23.52
C ASN A 140 29.11 8.26 -22.77
N THR A 141 29.54 7.05 -22.43
CA THR A 141 30.90 6.82 -21.93
C THR A 141 31.89 6.69 -23.08
N ASP A 142 32.35 7.83 -23.59
CA ASP A 142 33.71 8.01 -24.13
C ASP A 142 34.11 9.49 -23.97
N GLY A 143 35.02 9.76 -23.03
CA GLY A 143 35.76 11.02 -22.94
C GLY A 143 35.79 11.65 -21.56
N GLU A 144 36.75 11.23 -20.74
CA GLU A 144 37.20 11.98 -19.57
C GLU A 144 37.79 13.33 -20.01
N ASP A 145 37.37 14.38 -19.28
CA ASP A 145 38.10 15.57 -18.86
C ASP A 145 39.17 16.14 -19.81
N GLU A 146 38.77 17.12 -20.64
CA GLU A 146 39.42 18.44 -20.73
C GLU A 146 38.60 19.40 -21.62
N GLU A 147 38.50 20.65 -21.16
CA GLU A 147 38.01 21.87 -21.83
C GLU A 147 37.04 21.76 -23.02
N SER A 148 35.81 22.28 -22.86
CA SER A 148 35.27 23.22 -23.86
C SER A 148 33.98 23.89 -23.40
N LEU A 149 34.08 25.18 -23.07
CA LEU A 149 32.94 26.11 -23.02
C LEU A 149 32.18 26.21 -24.36
N GLN A 150 32.64 25.54 -25.41
CA GLN A 150 32.03 25.49 -26.75
C GLN A 150 31.01 24.35 -26.97
N LYS A 151 30.96 23.31 -26.12
CA LYS A 151 29.93 22.24 -26.24
C LYS A 151 28.54 22.64 -25.71
N ARG A 152 28.41 23.75 -24.98
CA ARG A 152 27.14 24.21 -24.38
C ARG A 152 26.12 24.79 -25.37
N ALA A 153 26.52 25.17 -26.59
CA ALA A 153 25.62 25.89 -27.49
C ALA A 153 24.47 25.03 -28.06
N ASN A 154 24.59 23.69 -28.06
CA ASN A 154 23.58 22.74 -28.55
C ASN A 154 23.30 21.59 -27.56
N ALA A 155 23.61 21.76 -26.27
CA ALA A 155 23.37 20.72 -25.28
C ALA A 155 21.86 20.61 -24.99
N THR A 156 21.31 19.40 -25.03
CA THR A 156 19.97 19.09 -24.53
C THR A 156 20.07 18.31 -23.23
N ARG A 157 19.01 18.36 -22.42
CA ARG A 157 18.86 17.54 -21.22
C ARG A 157 17.47 16.94 -21.14
N THR A 158 17.41 15.70 -20.71
CA THR A 158 16.15 14.98 -20.48
C THR A 158 15.36 15.62 -19.33
N VAL A 159 14.08 15.90 -19.58
CA VAL A 159 13.11 16.35 -18.59
C VAL A 159 11.92 15.42 -18.57
N TYR A 160 11.59 14.89 -17.39
CA TYR A 160 10.40 14.12 -17.12
C TYR A 160 9.32 15.05 -16.57
N ILE A 161 8.17 15.10 -17.25
CA ILE A 161 7.02 15.92 -16.87
C ILE A 161 5.86 14.99 -16.59
N THR A 162 5.25 15.15 -15.44
CA THR A 162 4.19 14.25 -14.97
C THR A 162 3.05 15.04 -14.37
N LEU A 163 1.83 14.54 -14.53
CA LEU A 163 0.62 15.15 -14.02
C LEU A 163 -0.23 14.10 -13.34
N ASN A 164 -0.67 14.41 -12.12
CA ASN A 164 -1.71 13.68 -11.39
C ASN A 164 -2.93 14.60 -11.20
N THR A 165 -4.12 14.09 -11.50
CA THR A 165 -5.38 14.78 -11.18
C THR A 165 -5.78 14.42 -9.75
N CYS A 166 -5.85 15.39 -8.85
CA CYS A 166 -6.22 15.16 -7.46
C CYS A 166 -7.72 15.31 -7.21
N LEU A 167 -8.37 16.26 -7.90
CA LEU A 167 -9.82 16.46 -7.89
C LEU A 167 -10.36 16.47 -9.31
N GLN A 168 -11.56 15.92 -9.50
CA GLN A 168 -12.27 15.98 -10.77
C GLN A 168 -13.73 16.44 -10.58
N PRO A 169 -14.34 17.06 -11.60
CA PRO A 169 -15.75 17.42 -11.60
C PRO A 169 -16.68 16.23 -11.33
N SER A 170 -17.76 16.49 -10.61
CA SER A 170 -18.80 15.50 -10.31
C SER A 170 -19.93 15.56 -11.33
N ASN A 171 -20.58 14.43 -11.58
CA ASN A 171 -21.70 14.35 -12.50
C ASN A 171 -22.94 15.09 -11.99
N VAL A 172 -23.62 15.84 -12.87
CA VAL A 172 -24.85 16.57 -12.52
C VAL A 172 -26.12 15.69 -12.64
N ASN A 173 -26.10 14.70 -13.52
CA ASN A 173 -27.26 13.88 -13.91
C ASN A 173 -27.12 12.40 -13.53
N GLY A 174 -26.12 12.03 -12.72
CA GLY A 174 -25.85 10.65 -12.34
C GLY A 174 -25.39 9.75 -13.50
N LEU A 175 -24.71 10.29 -14.52
CA LEU A 175 -24.12 9.44 -15.57
C LEU A 175 -23.02 8.55 -14.98
N ASP A 176 -22.96 7.31 -15.44
CA ASP A 176 -21.94 6.32 -15.05
C ASP A 176 -20.59 6.48 -15.76
N GLN A 177 -20.36 7.60 -16.44
CA GLN A 177 -19.13 7.86 -17.19
C GLN A 177 -18.15 8.73 -16.38
N PRO A 178 -16.84 8.50 -16.49
CA PRO A 178 -15.84 9.40 -15.92
C PRO A 178 -15.91 10.78 -16.57
N PRO A 179 -15.61 11.86 -15.82
CA PRO A 179 -15.44 13.18 -16.43
C PRO A 179 -14.32 13.16 -17.48
N PRO A 180 -14.42 14.01 -18.52
CA PRO A 180 -13.36 14.20 -19.49
C PRO A 180 -12.01 14.49 -18.81
N GLN A 181 -10.93 13.95 -19.36
CA GLN A 181 -9.61 14.05 -18.73
C GLN A 181 -8.87 15.32 -19.17
N LEU A 182 -8.00 15.85 -18.31
CA LEU A 182 -7.16 17.02 -18.60
C LEU A 182 -6.18 16.75 -19.74
N THR A 183 -5.81 17.81 -20.48
CA THR A 183 -4.78 17.72 -21.52
C THR A 183 -3.60 18.61 -21.18
N MET A 184 -2.40 18.03 -21.22
CA MET A 184 -1.12 18.69 -21.05
C MET A 184 -0.48 18.98 -22.40
N TYR A 185 0.01 20.21 -22.57
CA TYR A 185 0.73 20.70 -23.74
C TYR A 185 2.12 21.13 -23.30
N VAL A 186 3.16 20.72 -24.00
CA VAL A 186 4.55 21.00 -23.62
C VAL A 186 5.35 21.49 -24.81
N GLY A 187 6.18 22.51 -24.61
CA GLY A 187 7.11 23.01 -25.62
C GLY A 187 8.44 23.48 -25.04
N ASP A 188 9.52 23.25 -25.79
CA ASP A 188 10.87 23.75 -25.48
C ASP A 188 10.99 25.19 -26.01
N ASN A 189 11.24 26.14 -25.12
CA ASN A 189 11.34 27.57 -25.45
C ASN A 189 10.10 28.15 -26.18
N GLN A 190 8.91 27.59 -25.93
CA GLN A 190 7.66 27.95 -26.59
C GLN A 190 6.63 28.47 -25.58
N THR A 191 6.37 29.78 -25.59
CA THR A 191 5.42 30.42 -24.65
C THR A 191 3.95 30.35 -25.09
N ALA A 192 3.70 30.11 -26.39
CA ALA A 192 2.36 29.95 -26.93
C ALA A 192 1.98 28.46 -26.96
N LEU A 193 1.31 28.00 -25.91
CA LEU A 193 0.88 26.59 -25.78
C LEU A 193 -0.63 26.48 -25.55
N GLY A 194 -1.16 25.29 -25.85
CA GLY A 194 -2.53 24.92 -25.57
C GLY A 194 -3.45 24.99 -26.80
N PRO A 195 -4.73 24.64 -26.61
CA PRO A 195 -5.68 24.50 -27.71
C PRO A 195 -6.05 25.85 -28.33
N ASN A 196 -5.99 26.92 -27.54
CA ASN A 196 -6.34 28.27 -27.98
C ASN A 196 -5.16 29.03 -28.61
N LYS A 197 -3.93 28.51 -28.44
CA LYS A 197 -2.69 29.09 -28.98
C LYS A 197 -1.76 27.95 -29.41
N PRO A 198 -2.13 27.17 -30.43
CA PRO A 198 -1.31 26.05 -30.84
C PRO A 198 0.00 26.55 -31.45
N ALA A 199 1.13 26.19 -30.83
CA ALA A 199 2.44 26.35 -31.46
C ALA A 199 2.79 25.13 -32.31
N ASP A 200 3.47 25.37 -33.42
CA ASP A 200 4.07 24.31 -34.22
C ASP A 200 5.08 23.54 -33.38
N GLY A 201 4.94 22.21 -33.32
CA GLY A 201 5.83 21.34 -32.58
C GLY A 201 5.50 21.14 -31.09
N GLN A 202 4.44 21.76 -30.55
CA GLN A 202 3.99 21.46 -29.18
C GLN A 202 3.67 19.96 -29.05
N ARG A 203 4.09 19.35 -27.94
CA ARG A 203 3.73 17.98 -27.59
C ARG A 203 2.42 17.98 -26.82
N ILE A 204 1.52 17.08 -27.18
CA ILE A 204 0.17 16.99 -26.59
C ILE A 204 0.05 15.65 -25.90
N MET A 205 -0.37 15.65 -24.65
CA MET A 205 -0.62 14.45 -23.86
C MET A 205 -1.94 14.59 -23.09
N ALA A 206 -2.92 13.74 -23.41
CA ALA A 206 -4.14 13.65 -22.63
C ALA A 206 -3.88 12.78 -21.38
N ALA A 207 -4.40 13.18 -20.24
CA ALA A 207 -4.39 12.35 -19.05
C ALA A 207 -5.28 11.12 -19.25
N GLU A 208 -4.84 9.99 -18.74
CA GLU A 208 -5.61 8.76 -18.70
C GLU A 208 -5.87 8.39 -17.24
N LEU A 209 -7.15 8.36 -16.86
CA LEU A 209 -7.59 8.01 -15.51
C LEU A 209 -6.82 8.79 -14.42
N GLY A 210 -6.58 10.07 -14.69
CA GLY A 210 -5.95 11.01 -13.78
C GLY A 210 -4.43 11.09 -13.87
N PHE A 211 -3.78 10.36 -14.78
CA PHE A 211 -2.32 10.37 -14.93
C PHE A 211 -1.88 10.74 -16.34
N ALA A 212 -0.87 11.60 -16.47
CA ALA A 212 -0.13 11.83 -17.71
C ALA A 212 1.37 11.87 -17.44
N ASN A 213 2.16 11.38 -18.39
CA ASN A 213 3.61 11.54 -18.39
C ASN A 213 4.13 11.92 -19.78
N LEU A 214 5.22 12.67 -19.82
CA LEU A 214 5.92 13.03 -21.03
C LEU A 214 7.41 13.18 -20.71
N THR A 215 8.26 12.61 -21.55
CA THR A 215 9.71 12.81 -21.49
C THR A 215 10.14 13.58 -22.73
N ILE A 216 10.92 14.64 -22.55
CA ILE A 216 11.46 15.44 -23.66
C ILE A 216 12.95 15.72 -23.46
N GLU A 217 13.66 15.94 -24.56
CA GLU A 217 14.98 16.55 -24.56
C GLU A 217 14.82 18.07 -24.72
N ALA A 218 15.18 18.83 -23.70
CA ALA A 218 15.04 20.28 -23.69
C ALA A 218 16.40 20.98 -23.78
N SER A 219 16.48 22.04 -24.58
CA SER A 219 17.67 22.89 -24.70
C SER A 219 17.57 24.17 -23.85
N SER A 220 16.34 24.58 -23.49
CA SER A 220 16.04 25.81 -22.77
C SER A 220 14.85 25.61 -21.81
N SER A 221 14.31 26.70 -21.26
CA SER A 221 13.10 26.68 -20.43
C SER A 221 11.98 25.88 -21.11
N VAL A 222 11.38 24.96 -20.35
CA VAL A 222 10.25 24.17 -20.80
C VAL A 222 8.97 24.81 -20.31
N TYR A 223 8.07 25.11 -21.24
CA TYR A 223 6.75 25.64 -20.91
C TYR A 223 5.73 24.51 -20.96
N ILE A 224 4.80 24.53 -20.02
CA ILE A 224 3.75 23.53 -19.88
C ILE A 224 2.42 24.27 -19.77
N ALA A 225 1.41 23.85 -20.54
CA ALA A 225 0.05 24.33 -20.40
C ALA A 225 -0.89 23.17 -20.10
N VAL A 226 -1.74 23.31 -19.08
CA VAL A 226 -2.72 22.28 -18.69
C VAL A 226 -4.12 22.85 -18.88
N THR A 227 -4.94 22.14 -19.66
CA THR A 227 -6.30 22.58 -19.97
C THR A 227 -7.34 21.62 -19.39
N GLY A 228 -8.27 22.17 -18.62
CA GLY A 228 -9.47 21.48 -18.17
C GLY A 228 -10.50 21.42 -19.30
N PRO A 229 -11.03 20.25 -19.68
CA PRO A 229 -12.10 20.17 -20.68
C PRO A 229 -13.33 20.96 -20.25
N LYS A 230 -14.01 21.57 -21.21
CA LYS A 230 -15.29 22.25 -20.96
C LYS A 230 -16.43 21.27 -21.22
N THR A 231 -17.24 21.01 -20.21
CA THR A 231 -18.45 20.19 -20.32
C THR A 231 -19.59 20.82 -19.52
N THR A 232 -20.82 20.56 -19.93
CA THR A 232 -22.03 20.95 -19.20
C THR A 232 -22.62 19.79 -18.39
N GLU A 233 -22.07 18.58 -18.56
CA GLU A 233 -22.55 17.36 -17.90
C GLU A 233 -21.95 17.15 -16.51
N TYR A 234 -20.88 17.90 -16.20
CA TYR A 234 -20.14 17.80 -14.95
C TYR A 234 -19.97 19.18 -14.32
N GLU A 235 -20.07 19.23 -12.99
CA GLU A 235 -19.94 20.44 -12.18
C GLU A 235 -18.71 20.38 -11.28
N GLY A 236 -18.16 21.54 -10.97
CA GLY A 236 -16.95 21.69 -10.16
C GLY A 236 -15.70 21.89 -10.99
N ILE A 237 -14.56 21.73 -10.31
CA ILE A 237 -13.23 22.05 -10.81
C ILE A 237 -12.37 20.79 -10.93
N TYR A 238 -11.28 20.91 -11.69
CA TYR A 238 -10.17 19.98 -11.54
C TYR A 238 -9.16 20.54 -10.54
N SER A 239 -8.49 19.68 -9.79
CA SER A 239 -7.25 20.02 -9.09
C SER A 239 -6.16 19.10 -9.63
N VAL A 240 -5.00 19.66 -9.96
CA VAL A 240 -3.88 18.92 -10.54
C VAL A 240 -2.61 19.12 -9.72
N GLU A 241 -1.77 18.10 -9.71
CA GLU A 241 -0.42 18.13 -9.20
C GLU A 241 0.52 17.89 -10.38
N ILE A 242 1.38 18.87 -10.67
CA ILE A 242 2.36 18.81 -11.77
C ILE A 242 3.74 18.67 -11.16
N GLY A 243 4.49 17.67 -11.61
CA GLY A 243 5.88 17.47 -11.23
C GLY A 243 6.77 17.44 -12.46
N ALA A 244 7.91 18.13 -12.38
CA ALA A 244 8.98 18.06 -13.36
C ALA A 244 10.28 17.59 -12.70
N SER A 245 11.09 16.83 -13.44
CA SER A 245 12.35 16.31 -12.94
C SER A 245 13.37 16.13 -14.06
N ILE A 246 14.63 16.42 -13.78
CA ILE A 246 15.78 16.02 -14.61
C ILE A 246 16.35 14.65 -14.24
N ASP A 247 15.86 14.04 -13.15
CA ASP A 247 16.41 12.81 -12.57
C ASP A 247 15.57 11.57 -12.89
N ALA A 248 14.26 11.64 -12.64
CA ALA A 248 13.30 10.55 -12.85
C ALA A 248 11.86 11.07 -12.79
N PRO A 249 10.86 10.36 -13.37
CA PRO A 249 9.46 10.76 -13.25
C PRO A 249 9.03 11.03 -11.80
N PHE A 250 8.46 12.21 -11.54
CA PHE A 250 8.01 12.58 -10.20
C PHE A 250 6.81 11.71 -9.76
N HIS A 251 5.81 11.58 -10.63
CA HIS A 251 4.72 10.59 -10.50
C HIS A 251 4.98 9.38 -11.39
N ALA A 252 4.56 8.19 -10.96
CA ALA A 252 4.73 6.97 -11.76
C ALA A 252 3.47 6.09 -11.80
N TYR A 253 3.19 5.52 -12.97
CA TYR A 253 2.19 4.47 -13.16
C TYR A 253 2.81 3.28 -13.89
N THR A 254 2.56 2.07 -13.40
CA THR A 254 3.00 0.82 -14.01
C THR A 254 1.80 -0.01 -14.47
N GLY A 255 1.62 -0.11 -15.80
CA GLY A 255 0.42 -0.66 -16.43
C GLY A 255 0.48 -2.12 -16.90
N ASP A 256 1.65 -2.76 -16.87
CA ASP A 256 1.83 -4.09 -17.48
C ASP A 256 1.07 -5.19 -16.74
N ALA A 257 1.18 -5.20 -15.41
CA ALA A 257 0.51 -6.17 -14.56
C ALA A 257 0.16 -5.57 -13.20
N ALA A 258 -0.92 -6.07 -12.61
CA ALA A 258 -1.19 -5.83 -11.20
C ALA A 258 -0.04 -6.43 -10.38
N ASP A 259 0.38 -5.70 -9.36
CA ASP A 259 1.44 -6.12 -8.44
C ASP A 259 0.88 -6.51 -7.06
N LEU A 260 -0.40 -6.86 -7.09
CA LEU A 260 -1.19 -7.45 -6.02
C LEU A 260 -1.69 -8.82 -6.48
N PHE A 261 -1.87 -9.70 -5.52
CA PHE A 261 -2.63 -10.92 -5.67
C PHE A 261 -3.69 -11.03 -4.59
N PHE A 262 -4.81 -11.61 -4.96
CA PHE A 262 -5.92 -11.91 -4.06
C PHE A 262 -5.63 -13.22 -3.33
N ILE A 263 -5.65 -13.20 -1.99
CA ILE A 263 -5.47 -14.41 -1.19
C ILE A 263 -6.83 -15.05 -0.92
N ASP A 264 -7.70 -14.33 -0.21
CA ASP A 264 -9.05 -14.77 0.11
C ASP A 264 -9.92 -13.60 0.61
N SER A 265 -11.23 -13.81 0.67
CA SER A 265 -12.20 -12.85 1.22
C SER A 265 -13.24 -13.56 2.08
N ASP A 266 -13.90 -12.80 2.94
CA ASP A 266 -15.19 -13.18 3.52
C ASP A 266 -16.27 -12.21 3.02
N SER A 267 -17.42 -12.16 3.69
CA SER A 267 -18.54 -11.29 3.30
C SER A 267 -18.29 -9.80 3.56
N THR A 268 -17.31 -9.44 4.39
CA THR A 268 -17.09 -8.03 4.80
C THR A 268 -15.62 -7.59 4.79
N SER A 269 -14.70 -8.50 4.48
CA SER A 269 -13.27 -8.26 4.50
C SER A 269 -12.54 -9.05 3.43
N ALA A 270 -11.34 -8.61 3.08
CA ALA A 270 -10.47 -9.32 2.15
C ALA A 270 -9.01 -9.20 2.54
N LEU A 271 -8.23 -10.20 2.13
CA LEU A 271 -6.79 -10.27 2.31
C LEU A 271 -6.11 -10.34 0.96
N LEU A 272 -5.26 -9.35 0.70
CA LEU A 272 -4.44 -9.25 -0.51
C LEU A 272 -2.97 -9.21 -0.11
N ALA A 273 -2.08 -9.52 -1.04
CA ALA A 273 -0.65 -9.33 -0.83
C ALA A 273 0.09 -8.90 -2.10
N THR A 274 1.25 -8.30 -1.93
CA THR A 274 2.16 -7.94 -3.02
C THR A 274 2.84 -9.16 -3.60
N LYS A 275 3.26 -9.13 -4.87
CA LYS A 275 4.27 -10.10 -5.36
C LYS A 275 5.55 -10.08 -4.51
N ASN A 276 6.42 -11.06 -4.72
CA ASN A 276 7.71 -11.16 -4.02
C ASN A 276 8.46 -9.84 -4.14
N LEU A 277 8.80 -9.22 -3.01
CA LEU A 277 9.49 -7.94 -2.96
C LEU A 277 10.99 -8.11 -3.26
N THR A 278 11.53 -9.27 -2.89
CA THR A 278 12.84 -9.77 -3.30
C THR A 278 12.79 -11.28 -3.50
N LEU A 279 13.78 -11.84 -4.20
CA LEU A 279 14.05 -13.28 -4.29
C LEU A 279 15.26 -13.69 -3.42
N ASP A 280 15.74 -12.79 -2.57
CA ASP A 280 16.85 -13.06 -1.66
C ASP A 280 16.46 -14.08 -0.58
N ASP A 281 17.45 -14.90 -0.19
CA ASP A 281 17.30 -15.93 0.83
C ASP A 281 17.12 -15.33 2.25
N PRO A 282 16.37 -16.00 3.16
CA PRO A 282 16.17 -15.57 4.55
C PRO A 282 17.44 -15.23 5.35
N THR A 283 18.59 -15.78 4.98
CA THR A 283 19.88 -15.52 5.64
C THR A 283 20.47 -14.15 5.30
N THR A 284 20.09 -13.58 4.15
CA THR A 284 20.64 -12.33 3.62
C THR A 284 20.21 -11.09 4.42
N SER A 285 21.03 -10.03 4.35
CA SER A 285 20.71 -8.74 4.96
C SER A 285 19.51 -8.07 4.29
N VAL A 286 19.33 -8.27 2.98
CA VAL A 286 18.23 -7.69 2.20
C VAL A 286 16.88 -8.27 2.62
N TYR A 287 16.78 -9.60 2.77
CA TYR A 287 15.57 -10.25 3.29
C TYR A 287 15.20 -9.72 4.67
N LYS A 288 16.18 -9.67 5.59
CA LYS A 288 15.96 -9.21 6.97
C LYS A 288 15.50 -7.77 7.01
N LYS A 289 16.12 -6.88 6.23
CA LYS A 289 15.70 -5.48 6.11
C LYS A 289 14.26 -5.37 5.61
N TRP A 290 13.89 -6.13 4.58
CA TRP A 290 12.51 -6.17 4.08
C TRP A 290 11.52 -6.57 5.18
N MET A 291 11.77 -7.69 5.87
CA MET A 291 10.89 -8.19 6.93
C MET A 291 10.82 -7.27 8.16
N GLN A 292 11.84 -6.43 8.38
CA GLN A 292 11.91 -5.48 9.50
C GLN A 292 11.30 -4.11 9.20
N LEU A 293 10.82 -3.85 7.97
CA LEU A 293 10.20 -2.56 7.63
C LEU A 293 8.92 -2.34 8.45
N SER A 294 8.95 -1.31 9.29
CA SER A 294 7.82 -0.84 10.08
C SER A 294 7.84 0.70 10.12
N PRO A 295 6.81 1.37 9.57
CA PRO A 295 5.64 0.80 8.90
C PRO A 295 6.00 0.13 7.56
N PRO A 296 5.19 -0.83 7.07
CA PRO A 296 5.35 -1.38 5.72
C PRO A 296 5.22 -0.28 4.66
N PRO A 297 6.04 -0.32 3.58
CA PRO A 297 6.21 0.82 2.69
C PRO A 297 5.02 1.04 1.75
N TYR A 298 4.33 -0.02 1.32
CA TYR A 298 3.24 0.12 0.36
C TYR A 298 1.91 0.47 1.05
N VAL A 299 1.00 1.04 0.27
CA VAL A 299 -0.38 1.33 0.65
C VAL A 299 -1.31 0.76 -0.42
N ILE A 300 -2.59 0.63 -0.08
CA ILE A 300 -3.60 0.13 -1.02
C ILE A 300 -4.81 1.05 -1.00
N PHE A 301 -5.42 1.22 -2.16
CA PHE A 301 -6.72 1.86 -2.32
C PHE A 301 -7.70 0.83 -2.89
N ALA A 302 -8.90 0.72 -2.34
CA ALA A 302 -9.91 -0.19 -2.84
C ALA A 302 -11.26 0.50 -3.00
N ASN A 303 -12.00 0.11 -4.03
CA ASN A 303 -13.32 0.65 -4.35
C ASN A 303 -14.23 -0.45 -4.87
N ASN A 304 -15.52 -0.32 -4.58
CA ASN A 304 -16.54 -1.14 -5.20
C ASN A 304 -16.60 -0.81 -6.71
N GLN A 305 -16.73 -1.82 -7.56
CA GLN A 305 -16.75 -1.63 -9.02
C GLN A 305 -17.92 -0.77 -9.51
N ASN A 306 -19.01 -0.71 -8.75
CA ASN A 306 -20.17 0.12 -9.08
C ASN A 306 -19.97 1.61 -8.74
N GLN A 307 -18.86 1.99 -8.11
CA GLN A 307 -18.58 3.37 -7.75
C GLN A 307 -17.81 4.08 -8.88
N THR A 308 -18.55 4.90 -9.63
CA THR A 308 -18.04 5.56 -10.84
C THR A 308 -17.32 6.88 -10.55
N TRP A 309 -17.50 7.49 -9.38
CA TRP A 309 -16.91 8.79 -9.03
C TRP A 309 -15.38 8.82 -9.01
N ILE A 310 -14.73 7.65 -8.91
CA ILE A 310 -13.27 7.51 -8.91
C ILE A 310 -12.70 6.99 -10.24
N SER A 311 -13.57 6.57 -11.17
CA SER A 311 -13.16 5.92 -12.43
C SER A 311 -12.12 6.74 -13.21
N GLY A 312 -12.29 8.06 -13.24
CA GLY A 312 -11.38 9.02 -13.87
C GLY A 312 -10.09 9.32 -13.12
N LEU A 313 -9.83 8.71 -11.95
CA LEU A 313 -8.66 9.01 -11.09
C LEU A 313 -7.84 7.76 -10.72
N SER A 314 -8.17 6.59 -11.27
CA SER A 314 -7.58 5.31 -10.86
C SER A 314 -6.06 5.18 -11.07
N ARG A 315 -5.42 6.08 -11.82
CA ARG A 315 -3.97 6.14 -12.03
C ARG A 315 -3.29 7.33 -11.33
N SER A 316 -4.04 8.15 -10.61
CA SER A 316 -3.55 9.31 -9.86
C SER A 316 -3.40 9.02 -8.38
N TYR A 317 -2.21 9.24 -7.80
CA TYR A 317 -1.96 8.97 -6.38
C TYR A 317 -2.80 9.90 -5.49
N CYS A 318 -2.69 11.21 -5.70
CA CYS A 318 -3.48 12.18 -4.95
C CYS A 318 -4.98 12.06 -5.23
N GLY A 319 -5.37 11.59 -6.43
CA GLY A 319 -6.77 11.33 -6.77
C GLY A 319 -7.34 10.14 -5.99
N LEU A 320 -6.59 9.04 -5.91
CA LEU A 320 -6.94 7.89 -5.09
C LEU A 320 -7.01 8.24 -3.60
N GLU A 321 -6.05 9.01 -3.10
CA GLU A 321 -6.04 9.47 -1.70
C GLU A 321 -7.29 10.30 -1.34
N SER A 322 -7.81 11.06 -2.30
CA SER A 322 -8.97 11.93 -2.10
C SER A 322 -10.31 11.21 -2.25
N TYR A 323 -10.43 10.25 -3.18
CA TYR A 323 -11.72 9.65 -3.57
C TYR A 323 -11.89 8.17 -3.23
N ALA A 324 -10.84 7.46 -2.83
CA ALA A 324 -10.96 6.03 -2.58
C ALA A 324 -11.90 5.73 -1.41
N GLN A 325 -12.82 4.79 -1.63
CA GLN A 325 -13.74 4.28 -0.61
C GLN A 325 -12.97 3.71 0.58
N ILE A 326 -11.96 2.89 0.29
CA ILE A 326 -11.04 2.34 1.29
C ILE A 326 -9.65 2.82 0.91
N ALA A 327 -9.09 3.70 1.73
CA ALA A 327 -7.77 4.26 1.53
C ALA A 327 -6.83 3.83 2.65
N GLY A 328 -5.74 3.15 2.33
CA GLY A 328 -4.71 2.78 3.30
C GLY A 328 -3.95 3.97 3.87
N THR A 329 -3.98 5.10 3.15
CA THR A 329 -3.50 6.41 3.60
C THR A 329 -4.45 7.51 3.20
N LYS A 330 -4.54 8.55 4.01
CA LYS A 330 -5.25 9.80 3.75
C LYS A 330 -4.45 10.96 4.31
N ASP A 331 -4.22 12.00 3.51
CA ASP A 331 -3.38 13.15 3.85
C ASP A 331 -1.98 12.74 4.37
N GLY A 332 -1.39 11.71 3.74
CA GLY A 332 -0.09 11.15 4.13
C GLY A 332 -0.11 10.30 5.41
N LEU A 333 -1.24 10.17 6.10
CA LEU A 333 -1.40 9.40 7.33
C LEU A 333 -2.04 8.05 7.05
N ARG A 334 -1.52 6.97 7.68
CA ARG A 334 -2.12 5.64 7.55
C ARG A 334 -3.49 5.60 8.22
N THR A 335 -4.42 4.85 7.64
CA THR A 335 -5.76 4.67 8.20
C THR A 335 -5.93 3.29 8.82
N ASP A 336 -6.87 3.16 9.76
CA ASP A 336 -7.22 1.88 10.38
C ASP A 336 -8.09 0.97 9.48
N MET A 337 -8.56 1.50 8.33
CA MET A 337 -9.38 0.74 7.38
C MET A 337 -8.59 -0.39 6.72
N VAL A 338 -7.25 -0.25 6.65
CA VAL A 338 -6.34 -1.24 6.09
C VAL A 338 -5.24 -1.59 7.08
N LYS A 339 -5.28 -2.81 7.61
CA LYS A 339 -4.18 -3.39 8.38
C LYS A 339 -3.15 -3.98 7.44
N SER A 340 -1.92 -3.49 7.51
CA SER A 340 -0.81 -3.95 6.67
C SER A 340 0.33 -4.52 7.49
N SER A 341 0.96 -5.59 7.03
CA SER A 341 2.18 -6.13 7.65
C SER A 341 3.11 -6.76 6.61
N MET A 342 4.40 -6.83 6.92
CA MET A 342 5.33 -7.68 6.19
C MET A 342 5.06 -9.14 6.50
N THR A 343 5.22 -10.02 5.51
CA THR A 343 4.94 -11.46 5.62
C THR A 343 5.79 -12.26 4.65
N ASN A 344 6.03 -13.53 4.97
CA ASN A 344 6.64 -14.54 4.10
C ASN A 344 5.72 -15.76 3.92
N VAL A 345 4.49 -15.68 4.42
CA VAL A 345 3.56 -16.80 4.62
C VAL A 345 3.01 -17.37 3.32
N THR A 346 3.16 -16.70 2.18
CA THR A 346 2.61 -17.17 0.89
C THR A 346 3.67 -17.84 0.01
N LEU A 347 3.23 -18.37 -1.13
CA LEU A 347 4.03 -19.22 -2.02
C LEU A 347 5.46 -18.68 -2.24
N GLY A 348 6.46 -19.50 -1.91
CA GLY A 348 7.88 -19.23 -2.12
C GLY A 348 8.65 -18.69 -0.90
N GLY A 349 8.01 -18.36 0.22
CA GLY A 349 8.74 -17.97 1.46
C GLY A 349 9.49 -16.63 1.38
N TYR A 350 9.25 -15.86 0.31
CA TYR A 350 9.90 -14.57 0.06
C TYR A 350 9.13 -13.41 0.70
N PRO A 351 9.82 -12.30 1.06
CA PRO A 351 9.18 -11.14 1.68
C PRO A 351 8.11 -10.54 0.77
N LYS A 352 6.95 -10.29 1.36
CA LYS A 352 5.78 -9.66 0.76
C LYS A 352 5.14 -8.74 1.78
N GLN A 353 4.28 -7.87 1.31
CA GLN A 353 3.41 -7.09 2.16
C GLN A 353 1.98 -7.57 1.96
N GLN A 354 1.29 -7.87 3.07
CA GLN A 354 -0.13 -8.21 3.06
C GLN A 354 -0.98 -7.03 3.50
N PHE A 355 -2.21 -7.00 3.02
CA PHE A 355 -3.21 -5.97 3.29
C PHE A 355 -4.52 -6.66 3.64
N TYR A 356 -4.99 -6.40 4.85
CA TYR A 356 -6.30 -6.82 5.33
C TYR A 356 -7.18 -5.57 5.49
N PHE A 357 -8.31 -5.54 4.81
CA PHE A 357 -9.24 -4.42 4.89
C PHE A 357 -10.66 -4.89 5.16
N GLN A 358 -11.40 -4.06 5.90
CA GLN A 358 -12.75 -4.35 6.43
C GLN A 358 -13.76 -3.32 5.92
N GLY A 359 -15.05 -3.57 6.13
CA GLY A 359 -16.13 -2.67 5.70
C GLY A 359 -16.54 -2.85 4.25
N LEU A 360 -16.29 -4.03 3.69
CA LEU A 360 -16.80 -4.41 2.38
C LEU A 360 -18.25 -4.88 2.48
N ASN A 361 -18.98 -4.79 1.37
CA ASN A 361 -20.32 -5.36 1.24
C ASN A 361 -20.22 -6.82 0.78
N ALA A 362 -21.14 -7.66 1.25
CA ALA A 362 -21.25 -9.05 0.81
C ALA A 362 -21.66 -9.14 -0.67
N SER A 363 -21.32 -10.24 -1.33
CA SER A 363 -21.69 -10.53 -2.73
C SER A 363 -21.37 -9.38 -3.70
N SER A 364 -20.24 -8.70 -3.49
CA SER A 364 -19.89 -7.47 -4.20
C SER A 364 -18.54 -7.58 -4.87
N GLN A 365 -18.40 -6.91 -6.02
CA GLN A 365 -17.16 -6.84 -6.78
C GLN A 365 -16.40 -5.57 -6.43
N TYR A 366 -15.10 -5.72 -6.22
CA TYR A 366 -14.18 -4.65 -5.86
C TYR A 366 -12.95 -4.69 -6.77
N TYR A 367 -12.18 -3.61 -6.73
CA TYR A 367 -10.80 -3.62 -7.20
C TYR A 367 -9.90 -2.93 -6.18
N GLY A 368 -8.67 -3.44 -6.08
CA GLY A 368 -7.60 -2.91 -5.25
C GLY A 368 -6.46 -2.38 -6.11
N ILE A 369 -5.90 -1.24 -5.74
CA ILE A 369 -4.79 -0.57 -6.40
C ILE A 369 -3.65 -0.45 -5.41
N LEU A 370 -2.51 -1.07 -5.74
CA LEU A 370 -1.29 -0.90 -4.97
C LEU A 370 -0.71 0.49 -5.26
N ALA A 371 -0.23 1.14 -4.21
CA ALA A 371 0.57 2.33 -4.37
C ALA A 371 1.78 2.31 -3.43
N LEU A 372 2.80 3.04 -3.82
CA LEU A 372 3.94 3.39 -3.00
C LEU A 372 3.85 4.89 -2.78
N PRO A 373 3.58 5.36 -1.54
CA PRO A 373 3.60 6.78 -1.25
C PRO A 373 4.96 7.34 -1.63
N GLY A 374 4.96 8.51 -2.27
CA GLY A 374 6.19 9.26 -2.44
C GLY A 374 6.55 9.94 -1.12
N ASN A 375 7.84 10.05 -0.83
CA ASN A 375 8.30 10.94 0.22
C ASN A 375 8.45 12.33 -0.38
N ALA A 376 7.54 13.25 0.00
CA ALA A 376 7.56 14.64 -0.43
C ALA A 376 8.62 15.47 0.31
N THR A 377 9.71 14.85 0.78
CA THR A 377 10.91 15.61 1.15
C THR A 377 11.41 16.32 -0.10
N GLU A 378 11.31 17.65 -0.08
CA GLU A 378 11.60 18.53 -1.21
C GLU A 378 12.89 18.13 -1.93
N GLY A 379 12.84 17.99 -3.26
CA GLY A 379 14.01 17.71 -4.09
C GLY A 379 14.31 16.22 -4.33
N THR A 380 13.52 15.30 -3.78
CA THR A 380 13.73 13.84 -3.95
C THR A 380 13.14 13.31 -5.27
N PRO A 381 13.93 12.64 -6.14
CA PRO A 381 13.39 11.99 -7.33
C PRO A 381 12.28 10.98 -7.01
N GLY A 382 11.16 11.03 -7.74
CA GLY A 382 10.01 10.14 -7.55
C GLY A 382 9.13 10.47 -6.33
N GLY A 383 9.14 11.73 -5.86
CA GLY A 383 8.39 12.19 -4.68
C GLY A 383 6.86 12.19 -4.82
N GLY A 384 6.30 12.03 -6.02
CA GLY A 384 4.85 12.01 -6.29
C GLY A 384 4.18 10.65 -6.14
N GLY A 385 4.95 9.63 -5.76
CA GLY A 385 4.47 8.28 -5.54
C GLY A 385 4.29 7.47 -6.82
N ARG A 386 3.99 6.18 -6.63
CA ARG A 386 3.84 5.20 -7.71
C ARG A 386 2.56 4.41 -7.55
N ILE A 387 1.87 4.16 -8.66
CA ILE A 387 0.68 3.31 -8.75
C ILE A 387 0.92 2.14 -9.68
N TRP A 388 0.34 0.99 -9.35
CA TRP A 388 0.26 -0.17 -10.24
C TRP A 388 -1.15 -0.40 -10.75
N LYS A 389 -1.27 -1.15 -11.85
CA LYS A 389 -2.55 -1.62 -12.40
C LYS A 389 -3.43 -2.24 -11.31
N LYS A 390 -4.73 -1.92 -11.37
CA LYS A 390 -5.76 -2.46 -10.46
C LYS A 390 -5.84 -4.00 -10.54
N MET A 391 -6.18 -4.62 -9.41
CA MET A 391 -6.54 -6.03 -9.29
C MET A 391 -8.00 -6.16 -8.84
N GLU A 392 -8.80 -6.95 -9.54
CA GLU A 392 -10.19 -7.20 -9.20
C GLU A 392 -10.32 -8.38 -8.24
N PHE A 393 -11.29 -8.30 -7.32
CA PHE A 393 -11.63 -9.36 -6.37
C PHE A 393 -13.09 -9.24 -5.95
N SER A 394 -13.63 -10.31 -5.37
CA SER A 394 -15.03 -10.36 -4.94
C SER A 394 -15.12 -10.81 -3.48
N THR A 395 -16.12 -10.31 -2.77
CA THR A 395 -16.47 -10.78 -1.42
C THR A 395 -17.37 -12.00 -1.49
N GLN A 396 -17.34 -12.77 -0.41
CA GLN A 396 -18.27 -13.88 -0.23
C GLN A 396 -19.69 -13.36 0.06
N THR A 397 -20.69 -14.22 -0.12
CA THR A 397 -22.11 -13.95 0.04
C THR A 397 -22.52 -14.22 1.48
N ASP A 398 -22.05 -15.34 2.02
CA ASP A 398 -22.48 -15.86 3.31
C ASP A 398 -21.60 -15.32 4.45
N GLY A 399 -22.24 -15.06 5.61
CA GLY A 399 -21.59 -14.53 6.83
C GLY A 399 -20.94 -15.58 7.72
N ASN A 400 -20.69 -16.77 7.19
CA ASN A 400 -20.19 -17.97 7.88
C ASN A 400 -18.68 -18.17 7.77
N CYS A 401 -18.00 -17.36 6.95
CA CYS A 401 -16.56 -17.40 6.78
C CYS A 401 -15.91 -16.14 7.37
N ALA A 402 -14.67 -16.27 7.82
CA ALA A 402 -13.84 -15.16 8.28
C ALA A 402 -12.39 -15.36 7.85
N VAL A 403 -11.77 -14.32 7.28
CA VAL A 403 -10.37 -14.41 6.83
C VAL A 403 -9.40 -14.40 8.00
N LEU A 404 -8.66 -15.50 8.17
CA LEU A 404 -7.66 -15.67 9.23
C LEU A 404 -6.25 -15.45 8.67
N PHE A 405 -5.43 -14.69 9.40
CA PHE A 405 -4.04 -14.38 9.05
C PHE A 405 -3.22 -14.03 10.30
N ASN A 406 -1.88 -14.06 10.18
CA ASN A 406 -0.94 -13.76 11.28
C ASN A 406 -1.14 -14.63 12.55
N LEU A 407 -1.44 -15.92 12.36
CA LEU A 407 -1.51 -16.88 13.48
C LEU A 407 -0.11 -17.17 14.03
N THR A 408 -0.01 -17.43 15.33
CA THR A 408 1.30 -17.63 15.98
C THR A 408 1.82 -19.06 15.78
N PHE A 409 0.97 -20.06 16.00
CA PHE A 409 1.35 -21.46 15.78
C PHE A 409 1.17 -21.82 14.31
N CYS A 410 -0.03 -21.76 13.76
CA CYS A 410 -0.33 -22.00 12.35
C CYS A 410 0.02 -20.81 11.45
N SER A 411 1.29 -20.40 11.49
CA SER A 411 1.85 -19.24 10.76
C SER A 411 1.51 -19.21 9.28
N ASP A 412 1.34 -20.38 8.66
CA ASP A 412 1.17 -20.50 7.21
C ASP A 412 -0.30 -20.26 6.78
N VAL A 413 -1.22 -20.06 7.73
CA VAL A 413 -2.64 -19.85 7.47
C VAL A 413 -2.89 -18.39 7.06
N SER A 414 -3.37 -18.24 5.84
CA SER A 414 -3.84 -16.99 5.24
C SER A 414 -5.01 -17.30 4.30
N TYR A 415 -6.20 -17.56 4.86
CA TYR A 415 -7.41 -17.89 4.10
C TYR A 415 -8.67 -17.77 4.96
N ALA A 416 -9.83 -17.78 4.32
CA ALA A 416 -11.13 -17.79 4.96
C ALA A 416 -11.37 -19.14 5.68
N ALA A 417 -11.71 -19.08 6.95
CA ALA A 417 -12.05 -20.23 7.79
C ALA A 417 -13.47 -20.08 8.35
N PRO A 418 -14.11 -21.17 8.82
CA PRO A 418 -15.44 -21.10 9.42
C PRO A 418 -15.46 -20.11 10.58
N GLY A 419 -16.44 -19.23 10.58
CA GLY A 419 -16.59 -18.16 11.55
C GLY A 419 -18.05 -17.90 11.88
N ASN A 420 -18.26 -17.32 13.06
CA ASN A 420 -19.56 -16.79 13.44
C ASN A 420 -19.34 -15.45 14.15
N PRO A 421 -19.77 -14.33 13.56
CA PRO A 421 -19.54 -13.00 14.15
C PRO A 421 -20.27 -12.80 15.48
N THR A 422 -21.31 -13.59 15.78
CA THR A 422 -22.05 -13.56 17.05
C THR A 422 -21.24 -14.20 18.18
N THR A 423 -20.59 -15.33 17.92
CA THR A 423 -19.75 -16.03 18.90
C THR A 423 -18.36 -15.41 19.01
N PHE A 424 -17.78 -15.05 17.86
CA PHE A 424 -16.45 -14.50 17.74
C PHE A 424 -16.54 -13.10 17.11
N PRO A 425 -16.77 -12.04 17.91
CA PRO A 425 -16.93 -10.68 17.40
C PRO A 425 -15.64 -10.09 16.82
N THR A 426 -14.49 -10.72 17.07
CA THR A 426 -13.20 -10.29 16.52
C THR A 426 -12.47 -11.44 15.84
N VAL A 427 -11.83 -11.14 14.72
CA VAL A 427 -10.99 -12.09 13.97
C VAL A 427 -9.87 -12.66 14.84
N SER A 428 -9.30 -11.85 15.74
CA SER A 428 -8.28 -12.29 16.68
C SER A 428 -8.76 -13.38 17.64
N ALA A 429 -10.01 -13.31 18.10
CA ALA A 429 -10.58 -14.32 18.99
C ALA A 429 -10.79 -15.66 18.25
N LEU A 430 -11.30 -15.59 17.01
CA LEU A 430 -11.46 -16.77 16.16
C LEU A 430 -10.10 -17.40 15.80
N ALA A 431 -9.12 -16.57 15.44
CA ALA A 431 -7.76 -17.00 15.17
C ALA A 431 -7.15 -17.70 16.39
N ALA A 432 -7.29 -17.13 17.59
CA ALA A 432 -6.78 -17.73 18.82
C ALA A 432 -7.44 -19.07 19.15
N PHE A 433 -8.76 -19.21 18.93
CA PHE A 433 -9.48 -20.47 19.11
C PHE A 433 -8.86 -21.60 18.27
N TYR A 434 -8.72 -21.35 16.96
CA TYR A 434 -8.15 -22.33 16.03
C TYR A 434 -6.67 -22.59 16.30
N ASP A 435 -5.89 -21.55 16.52
CA ASP A 435 -4.44 -21.64 16.72
C ASP A 435 -4.09 -22.39 18.02
N ASN A 436 -4.86 -22.17 19.09
CA ASN A 436 -4.70 -22.88 20.37
C ASN A 436 -5.09 -24.36 20.25
N ALA A 437 -6.14 -24.68 19.50
CA ALA A 437 -6.56 -26.05 19.26
C ALA A 437 -5.47 -26.83 18.51
N ALA A 438 -4.93 -26.26 17.43
CA ALA A 438 -3.84 -26.87 16.66
C ALA A 438 -2.57 -27.03 17.50
N ARG A 439 -2.19 -26.01 18.27
CA ARG A 439 -1.02 -26.07 19.17
C ARG A 439 -1.16 -27.16 20.22
N SER A 440 -2.35 -27.31 20.80
CA SER A 440 -2.63 -28.33 21.82
C SER A 440 -2.56 -29.74 21.23
N ALA A 441 -3.11 -29.96 20.04
CA ALA A 441 -3.03 -31.24 19.34
C ALA A 441 -1.58 -31.61 18.95
N TYR A 442 -0.75 -30.63 18.62
CA TYR A 442 0.66 -30.84 18.28
C TYR A 442 1.51 -31.29 19.47
N ALA A 443 1.10 -30.99 20.71
CA ALA A 443 1.93 -31.19 21.89
C ALA A 443 2.37 -32.66 22.10
N ASN A 444 1.49 -33.63 21.80
CA ASN A 444 1.83 -35.05 21.94
C ASN A 444 2.80 -35.51 20.85
N PHE A 445 2.61 -35.04 19.62
CA PHE A 445 3.55 -35.31 18.53
C PHE A 445 4.93 -34.70 18.82
N ALA A 446 4.99 -33.47 19.31
CA ALA A 446 6.24 -32.82 19.68
C ALA A 446 7.02 -33.63 20.73
N LYS A 447 6.33 -34.14 21.77
CA LYS A 447 6.93 -35.01 22.79
C LYS A 447 7.44 -36.33 22.20
N ALA A 448 6.69 -36.95 21.27
CA ALA A 448 7.12 -38.17 20.60
C ALA A 448 8.35 -37.92 19.71
N LEU A 449 8.38 -36.82 18.97
CA LEU A 449 9.51 -36.44 18.12
C LEU A 449 10.78 -36.19 18.93
N GLN A 450 10.67 -35.63 20.15
CA GLN A 450 11.80 -35.45 21.07
C GLN A 450 12.45 -36.77 21.54
N GLN A 451 11.71 -37.89 21.48
CA GLN A 451 12.26 -39.21 21.80
C GLN A 451 13.03 -39.82 20.61
N ILE A 452 12.92 -39.23 19.42
CA ILE A 452 13.65 -39.66 18.22
C ILE A 452 15.02 -38.97 18.22
N PRO A 453 16.13 -39.72 18.07
CA PRO A 453 17.46 -39.14 18.02
C PRO A 453 17.68 -38.44 16.67
N CYS A 454 17.31 -37.15 16.61
CA CYS A 454 17.34 -36.35 15.38
C CYS A 454 18.73 -35.82 15.01
N GLU A 455 19.62 -35.65 16.00
CA GLU A 455 20.98 -35.10 15.86
C GLU A 455 22.02 -36.22 15.97
N ILE A 456 21.98 -37.19 15.05
CA ILE A 456 22.91 -38.32 15.02
C ILE A 456 23.69 -38.40 13.71
N PRO A 457 24.92 -38.97 13.75
CA PRO A 457 25.72 -39.19 12.54
C PRO A 457 24.95 -39.97 11.48
N SER A 458 25.35 -39.83 10.20
CA SER A 458 24.69 -40.43 9.03
C SER A 458 24.43 -41.94 9.13
N THR A 459 25.16 -42.65 9.98
CA THR A 459 25.01 -44.08 10.25
C THR A 459 23.80 -44.44 11.12
N GLY A 460 23.17 -43.47 11.81
CA GLY A 460 22.01 -43.70 12.66
C GLY A 460 20.75 -42.93 12.25
N GLN A 461 20.84 -42.01 11.29
CA GLN A 461 19.77 -41.05 10.95
C GLN A 461 18.42 -41.73 10.66
N TYR A 462 17.35 -41.12 11.18
CA TYR A 462 15.96 -41.52 10.93
C TYR A 462 15.58 -41.54 9.44
N SER A 463 16.18 -40.65 8.64
CA SER A 463 15.99 -40.58 7.20
C SER A 463 17.20 -39.96 6.51
N LEU A 464 17.55 -40.48 5.33
CA LEU A 464 18.66 -40.00 4.50
C LEU A 464 18.28 -38.80 3.61
N VAL A 465 16.99 -38.45 3.55
CA VAL A 465 16.45 -37.44 2.60
C VAL A 465 15.66 -36.34 3.32
N ARG A 466 15.27 -36.56 4.59
CA ARG A 466 14.45 -35.63 5.37
C ARG A 466 14.94 -35.57 6.81
N THR A 467 14.93 -34.38 7.39
CA THR A 467 15.30 -34.14 8.78
C THR A 467 14.08 -34.26 9.71
N CYS A 468 14.31 -34.34 11.01
CA CYS A 468 13.22 -34.22 11.97
C CYS A 468 12.52 -32.85 11.89
N ALA A 469 13.25 -31.78 11.51
CA ALA A 469 12.66 -30.47 11.29
C ALA A 469 11.68 -30.47 10.11
N ASP A 470 12.01 -31.17 9.02
CA ASP A 470 11.10 -31.36 7.89
C ASP A 470 9.85 -32.14 8.30
N CYS A 471 10.01 -33.19 9.11
CA CYS A 471 8.89 -33.97 9.65
C CYS A 471 8.01 -33.11 10.57
N ALA A 472 8.62 -32.33 11.44
CA ALA A 472 7.94 -31.40 12.34
C ALA A 472 7.13 -30.35 11.58
N ALA A 473 7.73 -29.74 10.56
CA ALA A 473 7.09 -28.76 9.70
C ALA A 473 5.95 -29.36 8.88
N ALA A 474 6.16 -30.54 8.27
CA ALA A 474 5.14 -31.23 7.50
C ALA A 474 3.94 -31.65 8.37
N TYR A 475 4.18 -32.20 9.56
CA TYR A 475 3.12 -32.57 10.50
C TYR A 475 2.37 -31.33 11.01
N LYS A 476 3.08 -30.23 11.29
CA LYS A 476 2.48 -28.95 11.67
C LYS A 476 1.59 -28.39 10.55
N ALA A 477 2.10 -28.33 9.32
CA ALA A 477 1.37 -27.84 8.16
C ALA A 477 0.09 -28.66 7.92
N TRP A 478 0.22 -30.00 7.96
CA TRP A 478 -0.93 -30.90 7.90
C TRP A 478 -1.90 -30.68 9.06
N LEU A 479 -1.41 -30.56 10.30
CA LEU A 479 -2.27 -30.36 11.47
C LEU A 479 -3.03 -29.03 11.39
N CYS A 480 -2.37 -27.97 10.94
CA CYS A 480 -2.99 -26.66 10.74
C CYS A 480 -4.05 -26.71 9.64
N SER A 481 -3.78 -27.35 8.51
CA SER A 481 -4.75 -27.45 7.41
C SER A 481 -5.98 -28.29 7.78
N VAL A 482 -5.82 -29.32 8.63
CA VAL A 482 -6.97 -30.11 9.11
C VAL A 482 -7.69 -29.46 10.28
N THR A 483 -7.03 -28.70 11.14
CA THR A 483 -7.66 -28.05 12.30
C THR A 483 -8.39 -26.77 11.90
N ILE A 484 -7.86 -26.08 10.89
CA ILE A 484 -8.33 -24.79 10.39
C ILE A 484 -8.75 -24.98 8.94
N PRO A 485 -9.95 -25.49 8.68
CA PRO A 485 -10.36 -25.77 7.33
C PRO A 485 -10.69 -24.49 6.56
N ARG A 486 -10.56 -24.55 5.24
CA ARG A 486 -10.97 -23.45 4.34
C ARG A 486 -12.49 -23.38 4.23
N CYS A 487 -13.02 -22.17 4.25
CA CYS A 487 -14.44 -21.85 4.14
C CYS A 487 -14.72 -21.13 2.83
N GLN A 488 -15.84 -21.47 2.20
CA GLN A 488 -16.27 -20.87 0.94
C GLN A 488 -17.80 -20.86 0.85
N ASP A 489 -18.34 -19.92 0.09
CA ASP A 489 -19.76 -19.83 -0.26
C ASP A 489 -20.30 -21.09 -0.92
N TYR A 490 -21.57 -21.39 -0.65
CA TYR A 490 -22.32 -22.46 -1.33
C TYR A 490 -22.70 -22.13 -2.76
N SER A 491 -22.61 -20.86 -3.17
CA SER A 491 -22.80 -20.45 -4.56
C SER A 491 -21.66 -20.92 -5.47
N ARG A 492 -20.52 -21.33 -4.90
CA ARG A 492 -19.38 -21.87 -5.63
C ARG A 492 -19.58 -23.35 -5.93
N VAL A 493 -19.49 -23.70 -7.22
CA VAL A 493 -19.69 -25.06 -7.73
C VAL A 493 -18.36 -25.74 -8.11
N ASP A 494 -17.25 -25.26 -7.57
CA ASP A 494 -15.92 -25.82 -7.88
C ASP A 494 -15.83 -27.30 -7.46
N PRO A 495 -15.32 -28.20 -8.31
CA PRO A 495 -15.42 -29.66 -8.11
C PRO A 495 -14.61 -30.20 -6.91
N TRP A 496 -13.71 -29.39 -6.35
CA TRP A 496 -12.95 -29.73 -5.14
C TRP A 496 -13.58 -29.19 -3.86
N LEU A 497 -14.68 -28.43 -3.95
CA LEU A 497 -15.45 -28.02 -2.79
C LEU A 497 -16.38 -29.14 -2.36
N GLN A 498 -16.66 -29.17 -1.06
CA GLN A 498 -17.42 -30.23 -0.44
C GLN A 498 -18.38 -29.61 0.57
N PRO A 499 -19.70 -29.70 0.36
CA PRO A 499 -20.68 -29.15 1.29
C PRO A 499 -20.64 -29.91 2.61
N ARG A 500 -20.85 -29.19 3.72
CA ARG A 500 -20.73 -29.72 5.09
C ARG A 500 -21.64 -28.95 6.05
N ASN A 501 -22.15 -29.67 7.05
CA ASN A 501 -23.03 -29.09 8.06
C ASN A 501 -24.25 -28.35 7.47
N VAL A 502 -24.75 -28.84 6.33
CA VAL A 502 -25.72 -28.12 5.48
C VAL A 502 -27.07 -27.94 6.14
N VAL A 503 -27.39 -28.79 7.13
CA VAL A 503 -28.67 -28.77 7.85
C VAL A 503 -28.70 -27.76 8.99
N GLN A 504 -27.56 -27.20 9.39
CA GLN A 504 -27.54 -26.11 10.36
C GLN A 504 -27.96 -24.79 9.70
N ALA A 505 -28.49 -23.87 10.51
CA ALA A 505 -28.76 -22.51 10.08
C ALA A 505 -27.47 -21.67 10.11
N PHE A 506 -27.35 -20.72 9.18
CA PHE A 506 -26.32 -19.70 9.17
C PHE A 506 -26.40 -18.79 10.41
N PRO A 507 -25.36 -18.00 10.72
CA PRO A 507 -25.35 -17.12 11.89
C PRO A 507 -26.48 -16.08 11.91
N ASN A 508 -26.99 -15.70 10.73
CA ASN A 508 -28.15 -14.82 10.54
C ASN A 508 -29.50 -15.56 10.64
N SER A 509 -29.51 -16.83 11.08
CA SER A 509 -30.67 -17.72 11.14
C SER A 509 -31.30 -18.12 9.80
N SER A 510 -30.69 -17.78 8.65
CA SER A 510 -31.12 -18.32 7.36
C SER A 510 -30.67 -19.78 7.18
N THR A 511 -31.30 -20.50 6.27
CA THR A 511 -30.88 -21.85 5.85
C THR A 511 -30.59 -21.84 4.36
N LEU A 512 -29.94 -22.90 3.85
CA LEU A 512 -29.85 -23.09 2.41
C LEU A 512 -31.25 -23.13 1.79
N LEU A 513 -31.37 -22.60 0.57
CA LEU A 513 -32.65 -22.46 -0.13
C LEU A 513 -33.18 -23.81 -0.64
N ASP A 514 -32.31 -24.75 -0.95
CA ASP A 514 -32.66 -26.07 -1.48
C ASP A 514 -33.14 -27.01 -0.37
N LYS A 515 -34.47 -27.02 -0.14
CA LYS A 515 -35.11 -27.83 0.90
C LYS A 515 -35.04 -29.34 0.62
N GLU A 516 -35.00 -29.75 -0.64
CA GLU A 516 -34.91 -31.16 -1.01
C GLU A 516 -33.51 -31.69 -0.68
N PHE A 517 -32.47 -30.93 -1.05
CA PHE A 517 -31.09 -31.23 -0.67
C PHE A 517 -30.90 -31.25 0.85
N LEU A 518 -31.48 -30.29 1.58
CA LEU A 518 -31.43 -30.28 3.05
C LEU A 518 -32.04 -31.54 3.66
N THR A 519 -33.21 -31.95 3.18
CA THR A 519 -33.92 -33.14 3.68
C THR A 519 -33.11 -34.41 3.39
N ALA A 520 -32.59 -34.55 2.18
CA ALA A 520 -31.74 -35.68 1.79
C ALA A 520 -30.42 -35.72 2.58
N SER A 521 -29.93 -34.57 3.06
CA SER A 521 -28.66 -34.45 3.77
C SER A 521 -28.73 -34.80 5.25
N GLN A 522 -29.93 -34.87 5.86
CA GLN A 522 -30.09 -35.13 7.30
C GLN A 522 -29.51 -36.49 7.72
N GLU A 523 -29.70 -37.52 6.92
CA GLU A 523 -29.22 -38.88 7.21
C GLU A 523 -27.77 -39.10 6.77
N ILE A 524 -27.16 -38.14 6.08
CA ILE A 524 -25.82 -38.25 5.52
C ILE A 524 -24.83 -37.57 6.47
N LEU A 525 -24.10 -38.35 7.26
CA LEU A 525 -23.19 -37.86 8.31
C LEU A 525 -22.22 -36.77 7.83
N TYR A 526 -21.63 -36.96 6.64
CA TYR A 526 -20.67 -36.00 6.08
C TYR A 526 -21.31 -34.70 5.60
N LEU A 527 -22.62 -34.67 5.35
CA LEU A 527 -23.37 -33.46 4.98
C LEU A 527 -24.00 -32.81 6.22
N ASN A 528 -24.43 -33.60 7.21
CA ASN A 528 -25.13 -33.11 8.40
C ASN A 528 -24.19 -32.46 9.43
N SER A 529 -22.96 -32.94 9.58
CA SER A 529 -22.03 -32.43 10.61
C SER A 529 -20.72 -31.91 10.02
N SER A 530 -20.04 -31.01 10.75
CA SER A 530 -18.62 -30.79 10.51
C SER A 530 -17.83 -31.96 11.08
N ARG A 531 -16.56 -32.07 10.68
CA ARG A 531 -15.70 -33.15 11.20
C ARG A 531 -14.90 -32.76 12.45
N ASN A 532 -15.01 -31.51 12.90
CA ASN A 532 -14.45 -31.04 14.16
C ASN A 532 -15.63 -30.62 15.04
N PRO A 533 -16.03 -31.44 16.03
CA PRO A 533 -17.20 -31.15 16.87
C PRO A 533 -17.16 -29.76 17.52
N ALA A 534 -15.96 -29.23 17.82
CA ALA A 534 -15.83 -27.89 18.40
C ALA A 534 -16.27 -26.77 17.43
N ILE A 535 -16.25 -27.00 16.11
CA ILE A 535 -16.79 -26.05 15.12
C ILE A 535 -18.32 -26.03 15.23
N ASP A 536 -18.98 -27.18 15.34
CA ASP A 536 -20.44 -27.25 15.44
C ASP A 536 -20.95 -26.84 16.84
N GLU A 537 -20.17 -27.11 17.88
CA GLU A 537 -20.55 -26.84 19.28
C GLU A 537 -20.23 -25.40 19.71
N VAL A 538 -19.12 -24.83 19.23
CA VAL A 538 -18.61 -23.52 19.66
C VAL A 538 -18.77 -22.49 18.56
N VAL A 539 -18.21 -22.72 17.37
CA VAL A 539 -18.24 -21.73 16.29
C VAL A 539 -19.66 -21.56 15.75
N LYS A 540 -20.38 -22.64 15.49
CA LYS A 540 -21.73 -22.65 14.89
C LYS A 540 -21.81 -21.76 13.64
N PRO A 541 -20.97 -21.98 12.62
CA PRO A 541 -20.97 -21.15 11.42
C PRO A 541 -22.18 -21.43 10.51
N GLY A 542 -23.01 -22.43 10.82
CA GLY A 542 -24.01 -22.95 9.91
C GLY A 542 -23.40 -23.84 8.82
N PRO A 543 -24.04 -23.95 7.65
CA PRO A 543 -23.49 -24.65 6.50
C PRO A 543 -22.10 -24.10 6.22
N CYS A 544 -21.05 -24.91 6.29
CA CYS A 544 -19.69 -24.43 6.13
C CYS A 544 -18.72 -25.59 5.83
N PRO A 545 -17.87 -25.50 4.80
CA PRO A 545 -16.85 -26.52 4.55
C PRO A 545 -15.82 -26.56 5.69
N ALA A 546 -15.75 -27.67 6.47
CA ALA A 546 -14.83 -27.78 7.60
C ALA A 546 -14.43 -29.22 8.06
N ALA A 547 -13.14 -29.45 8.42
CA ALA A 547 -12.45 -30.72 8.83
C ALA A 547 -11.75 -30.57 10.24
N MET A 548 -11.04 -31.54 10.90
CA MET A 548 -11.27 -32.94 11.37
C MET A 548 -10.55 -33.23 12.72
N GLY A 549 -11.04 -34.20 13.51
CA GLY A 549 -10.31 -34.98 14.54
C GLY A 549 -10.26 -36.49 14.19
N PHE A 550 -9.10 -37.14 14.35
CA PHE A 550 -8.58 -38.19 13.45
C PHE A 550 -9.18 -39.62 13.47
N GLN A 551 -9.63 -40.07 12.28
CA GLN A 551 -9.39 -41.40 11.72
C GLN A 551 -9.29 -41.28 10.18
N CYS A 552 -8.25 -41.82 9.55
CA CYS A 552 -8.14 -41.80 8.08
C CYS A 552 -9.23 -42.68 7.48
N PRO A 553 -10.12 -42.17 6.61
CA PRO A 553 -11.11 -43.01 5.95
C PRO A 553 -10.38 -44.06 5.10
N GLY A 554 -10.80 -45.32 5.23
CA GLY A 554 -10.20 -46.44 4.50
C GLY A 554 -10.47 -46.34 2.98
N PRO A 555 -9.54 -46.79 2.11
CA PRO A 555 -9.75 -46.79 0.66
C PRO A 555 -11.05 -47.51 0.28
N GLY A 556 -11.85 -46.90 -0.62
CA GLY A 556 -13.04 -47.53 -1.20
C GLY A 556 -14.38 -47.19 -0.54
N GLY A 557 -14.40 -46.51 0.62
CA GLY A 557 -15.64 -46.04 1.26
C GLY A 557 -16.12 -44.67 0.77
N GLU A 558 -17.41 -44.35 0.93
CA GLU A 558 -17.96 -43.01 0.63
C GLU A 558 -17.27 -41.91 1.44
N GLY A 559 -16.93 -42.19 2.70
CA GLY A 559 -16.17 -41.27 3.55
C GLY A 559 -14.77 -40.96 3.03
N TYR A 560 -14.17 -41.84 2.20
CA TYR A 560 -12.88 -41.65 1.52
C TYR A 560 -13.04 -40.83 0.24
N ARG A 561 -14.06 -41.13 -0.58
CA ARG A 561 -14.35 -40.38 -1.82
C ARG A 561 -14.71 -38.92 -1.53
N ASN A 562 -15.41 -38.70 -0.43
CA ASN A 562 -15.83 -37.38 0.02
C ASN A 562 -14.91 -36.86 1.15
N ALA A 563 -13.71 -37.42 1.33
CA ALA A 563 -12.77 -37.00 2.39
C ALA A 563 -12.13 -35.65 2.10
N TYR A 564 -11.59 -35.52 0.88
CA TYR A 564 -10.82 -34.38 0.43
C TYR A 564 -11.16 -34.14 -1.03
N GLY A 565 -11.52 -32.91 -1.39
CA GLY A 565 -11.57 -32.51 -2.79
C GLY A 565 -10.15 -32.45 -3.35
N ARG A 566 -9.93 -33.03 -4.53
CA ARG A 566 -8.67 -32.89 -5.26
C ARG A 566 -8.87 -31.92 -6.40
N ARG A 567 -7.98 -30.93 -6.53
CA ARG A 567 -7.95 -30.11 -7.74
C ARG A 567 -7.61 -31.01 -8.94
N PRO A 568 -8.31 -30.90 -10.08
CA PRO A 568 -8.22 -31.84 -11.20
C PRO A 568 -6.82 -32.02 -11.81
N ASN A 569 -5.92 -31.06 -11.64
CA ASN A 569 -4.60 -31.03 -12.29
C ASN A 569 -3.42 -31.31 -11.35
N GLY A 570 -3.64 -31.49 -10.05
CA GLY A 570 -2.54 -31.58 -9.08
C GLY A 570 -1.58 -30.39 -9.10
N SER A 571 -1.99 -29.26 -9.69
CA SER A 571 -1.12 -28.08 -9.80
C SER A 571 -0.88 -27.51 -8.41
N LEU A 572 0.39 -27.23 -8.11
CA LEU A 572 0.74 -26.24 -7.09
C LEU A 572 -0.03 -24.95 -7.43
N SER A 573 -0.56 -24.26 -6.42
CA SER A 573 -1.30 -23.03 -6.63
C SER A 573 -0.52 -22.05 -7.50
N GLU A 574 -0.99 -21.88 -8.72
CA GLU A 574 -0.87 -20.60 -9.40
C GLU A 574 -1.86 -19.68 -8.66
N GLU A 575 -1.46 -18.44 -8.33
CA GLU A 575 -2.25 -17.41 -7.62
C GLU A 575 -2.12 -17.31 -6.08
N GLY A 576 -1.24 -18.06 -5.41
CA GLY A 576 -0.93 -17.81 -3.99
C GLY A 576 -1.99 -18.28 -2.99
N GLN A 577 -2.95 -19.09 -3.42
CA GLN A 577 -3.86 -19.84 -2.55
C GLN A 577 -3.14 -21.08 -2.00
N ILE A 578 -2.68 -21.03 -0.76
CA ILE A 578 -1.70 -21.98 -0.18
C ILE A 578 -2.04 -23.49 -0.18
N THR A 579 -3.10 -24.08 -0.74
CA THR A 579 -3.51 -25.49 -0.44
C THR A 579 -3.46 -25.82 1.06
#